data_AF-A0AAU6DTP0-F1
#
_entry.id   AF-A0AAU6DTP0-F1
#
_cell.length_a   1.000
_cell.length_b   1.000
_cell.length_c   1.000
_cell.angle_alpha   90.00
_cell.angle_beta   90.00
_cell.angle_gamma   90.00
#
_symmetry.space_group_name_H-M   'P 1'
#
loop_
_entity.id
_entity.type
_entity.pdbx_description
1 polymer ?
#
loop_
_entity_poly.entity_id
_entity_poly.type
_entity_poly.pdbx_seq_one_letter_code
_entity_poly.pdbx_strand_id
1 'polypeptide(L)'
;MSQAAADALGGTDQDVITFLRSGWDTAVQDETRGAVSELSTTSPYESVRTAAAKALEGDAKAVTDFYTTGQYTSGATDMEVAVSKVVNDGGISVQEDGEAAVADGSGKALAAFLAHGQYVARSTDEEAQASSLVSDGGPEVKDAAKIALAGPVNKLHDFIAVGQYMADRKDQLAATHVAQVTGLVAQADSMAAKSAATARNVADAADRDAAAATGSAAQAAWSANYAQKSATQANENAAQAKQDALDAGKSADQAGADAKAAWKRTYDLRKQEEEAARKAADEVRKKQAAADKKPHCVPNNNVAGIDWNLIRCVNKGGTIEAPSTTPASLPSPGPSPAPTSPGKPRNRSHPSRWPRRKPCDLEVCPPRLWGDICTQPLRTRPASSA
;
A
#
# COMPACT_ATOMS: atom_id res chain seq x y z
N MET A 1 -35.95 -30.68 50.88
CA MET A 1 -34.89 -31.27 51.73
C MET A 1 -34.08 -30.24 52.53
N SER A 2 -33.47 -29.21 51.92
CA SER A 2 -32.55 -28.29 52.64
C SER A 2 -33.18 -27.55 53.82
N GLN A 3 -34.42 -27.07 53.66
CA GLN A 3 -35.16 -26.39 54.73
C GLN A 3 -35.45 -27.33 55.90
N ALA A 4 -35.99 -28.53 55.65
CA ALA A 4 -36.29 -29.50 56.69
C ALA A 4 -35.03 -29.99 57.44
N ALA A 5 -33.90 -30.09 56.75
CA ALA A 5 -32.61 -30.39 57.37
C ALA A 5 -32.13 -29.22 58.25
N ALA A 6 -32.31 -27.97 57.81
CA ALA A 6 -31.98 -26.79 58.60
C ALA A 6 -32.85 -26.67 59.87
N ASP A 7 -34.16 -26.98 59.75
CA ASP A 7 -35.09 -26.97 60.87
C ASP A 7 -34.73 -28.05 61.91
N ALA A 8 -34.33 -29.25 61.46
CA ALA A 8 -33.85 -30.32 62.35
C ALA A 8 -32.53 -29.96 63.05
N LEU A 9 -31.59 -29.33 62.34
CA LEU A 9 -30.31 -28.86 62.90
C LEU A 9 -30.48 -27.70 63.89
N GLY A 10 -31.53 -26.90 63.75
CA GLY A 10 -31.89 -25.82 64.68
C GLY A 10 -32.67 -26.28 65.92
N GLY A 11 -33.05 -27.56 65.99
CA GLY A 11 -33.85 -28.16 67.04
C GLY A 11 -33.03 -28.86 68.14
N THR A 12 -33.62 -29.90 68.72
CA THR A 12 -32.98 -30.76 69.72
C THR A 12 -32.24 -31.93 69.07
N ASP A 13 -31.33 -32.58 69.80
CA ASP A 13 -30.66 -33.81 69.33
C ASP A 13 -31.66 -34.90 68.88
N GLN A 14 -32.84 -34.94 69.52
CA GLN A 14 -33.93 -35.85 69.17
C GLN A 14 -34.56 -35.51 67.81
N ASP A 15 -34.61 -34.23 67.42
CA ASP A 15 -35.13 -33.78 66.12
C ASP A 15 -34.18 -34.17 64.99
N VAL A 16 -32.87 -34.04 65.20
CA VAL A 16 -31.84 -34.54 64.26
C VAL A 16 -31.95 -36.05 64.07
N ILE A 17 -32.09 -36.82 65.16
CA ILE A 17 -32.26 -38.29 65.08
C ILE A 17 -33.55 -38.65 64.35
N THR A 18 -34.64 -37.94 64.59
CA THR A 18 -35.94 -38.16 63.94
C THR A 18 -35.88 -37.87 62.45
N PHE A 19 -35.22 -36.77 62.07
CA PHE A 19 -34.99 -36.42 60.67
C PHE A 19 -34.17 -37.49 59.95
N LEU A 20 -33.05 -37.92 60.55
CA LEU A 20 -32.19 -38.97 59.97
C LEU A 20 -32.88 -40.33 59.85
N ARG A 21 -33.79 -40.66 60.77
CA ARG A 21 -34.49 -41.96 60.75
C ARG A 21 -35.64 -42.01 59.76
N SER A 22 -36.39 -40.93 59.59
CA SER A 22 -37.62 -40.93 58.78
C SER A 22 -37.99 -39.58 58.16
N GLY A 23 -37.58 -38.46 58.75
CA GLY A 23 -37.95 -37.14 58.24
C GLY A 23 -37.32 -36.79 56.88
N TRP A 24 -36.17 -37.38 56.55
CA TRP A 24 -35.52 -37.17 55.25
C TRP A 24 -36.37 -37.68 54.08
N ASP A 25 -37.00 -38.86 54.23
CA ASP A 25 -37.87 -39.45 53.21
C ASP A 25 -39.08 -38.55 52.92
N THR A 26 -39.75 -38.06 53.97
CA THR A 26 -40.86 -37.09 53.82
C THR A 26 -40.39 -35.81 53.15
N ALA A 27 -39.24 -35.27 53.54
CA ALA A 27 -38.70 -34.04 52.96
C ALA A 27 -38.29 -34.19 51.48
N VAL A 28 -37.87 -35.38 51.04
CA VAL A 28 -37.63 -35.72 49.63
C VAL A 28 -38.95 -35.81 48.87
N GLN A 29 -39.97 -36.44 49.46
CA GLN A 29 -41.29 -36.56 48.84
C GLN A 29 -41.97 -35.20 48.66
N ASP A 30 -41.89 -34.32 49.65
CA ASP A 30 -42.46 -32.97 49.57
C ASP A 30 -41.74 -32.12 48.52
N GLU A 31 -40.41 -32.20 48.44
CA GLU A 31 -39.63 -31.51 47.40
C GLU A 31 -39.95 -32.04 46.00
N THR A 32 -40.05 -33.36 45.85
CA THR A 32 -40.41 -34.02 44.59
C THR A 32 -41.81 -33.60 44.15
N ARG A 33 -42.78 -33.58 45.07
CA ARG A 33 -44.14 -33.10 44.81
C ARG A 33 -44.17 -31.62 44.45
N GLY A 34 -43.34 -30.80 45.09
CA GLY A 34 -43.14 -29.39 44.73
C GLY A 34 -42.64 -29.22 43.29
N ALA A 35 -41.59 -29.95 42.91
CA ALA A 35 -41.03 -29.90 41.56
C ALA A 35 -42.03 -30.35 40.48
N VAL A 36 -42.81 -31.42 40.76
CA VAL A 36 -43.88 -31.87 39.84
C VAL A 36 -45.01 -30.85 39.76
N SER A 37 -45.36 -30.20 40.88
CA SER A 37 -46.33 -29.09 40.89
C SER A 37 -45.87 -27.93 40.03
N GLU A 38 -44.59 -27.55 40.11
CA GLU A 38 -44.02 -26.52 39.26
C GLU A 38 -44.13 -26.91 37.78
N LEU A 39 -43.68 -28.12 37.42
CA LEU A 39 -43.76 -28.64 36.05
C LEU A 39 -45.18 -28.62 35.49
N SER A 40 -46.21 -28.85 36.31
CA SER A 40 -47.62 -28.79 35.88
C SER A 40 -48.05 -27.42 35.35
N THR A 41 -47.33 -26.36 35.70
CA THR A 41 -47.66 -24.97 35.32
C THR A 41 -46.61 -24.32 34.43
N THR A 42 -45.33 -24.62 34.63
CA THR A 42 -44.21 -23.90 33.97
C THR A 42 -43.58 -24.64 32.82
N SER A 43 -43.81 -25.96 32.69
CA SER A 43 -43.20 -26.75 31.62
C SER A 43 -43.55 -26.15 30.25
N PRO A 44 -42.58 -26.01 29.33
CA PRO A 44 -42.85 -25.55 27.97
C PRO A 44 -43.73 -26.55 27.19
N TYR A 45 -43.72 -27.82 27.60
CA TYR A 45 -44.43 -28.91 26.93
C TYR A 45 -45.78 -29.19 27.60
N GLU A 46 -46.87 -29.05 26.84
CA GLU A 46 -48.24 -29.28 27.33
C GLU A 46 -48.48 -30.73 27.77
N SER A 47 -47.87 -31.66 27.04
CA SER A 47 -47.85 -33.09 27.35
C SER A 47 -47.30 -33.37 28.76
N VAL A 48 -46.20 -32.72 29.13
CA VAL A 48 -45.60 -32.78 30.47
C VAL A 48 -46.48 -32.11 31.51
N ARG A 49 -47.06 -30.94 31.22
CA ARG A 49 -47.96 -30.23 32.16
C ARG A 49 -49.17 -31.10 32.52
N THR A 50 -49.80 -31.70 31.52
CA THR A 50 -50.98 -32.56 31.68
C THR A 50 -50.64 -33.82 32.48
N ALA A 51 -49.52 -34.47 32.17
CA ALA A 51 -49.07 -35.67 32.87
C ALA A 51 -48.65 -35.37 34.32
N ALA A 52 -48.02 -34.20 34.58
CA ALA A 52 -47.68 -33.75 35.92
C ALA A 52 -48.92 -33.52 36.79
N ALA A 53 -49.94 -32.82 36.26
CA ALA A 53 -51.21 -32.61 36.96
C ALA A 53 -51.86 -33.96 37.35
N LYS A 54 -51.88 -34.92 36.43
CA LYS A 54 -52.39 -36.27 36.69
C LYS A 54 -51.56 -37.03 37.74
N ALA A 55 -50.23 -36.89 37.72
CA ALA A 55 -49.37 -37.54 38.71
C ALA A 55 -49.58 -36.98 40.13
N LEU A 56 -49.90 -35.69 40.27
CA LEU A 56 -50.16 -35.05 41.56
C LEU A 56 -51.45 -35.53 42.23
N GLU A 57 -52.42 -36.02 41.46
CA GLU A 57 -53.64 -36.67 41.98
C GLU A 57 -53.35 -38.05 42.60
N GLY A 58 -52.16 -38.63 42.32
CA GLY A 58 -51.73 -39.93 42.80
C GLY A 58 -50.97 -39.92 44.13
N ASP A 59 -50.48 -41.10 44.50
CA ASP A 59 -49.68 -41.31 45.71
C ASP A 59 -48.22 -40.86 45.55
N ALA A 60 -47.44 -40.94 46.62
CA ALA A 60 -46.02 -40.55 46.64
C ALA A 60 -45.20 -41.29 45.56
N LYS A 61 -45.55 -42.55 45.28
CA LYS A 61 -44.90 -43.34 44.23
C LYS A 61 -45.21 -42.80 42.84
N ALA A 62 -46.48 -42.46 42.55
CA ALA A 62 -46.86 -41.87 41.26
C ALA A 62 -46.12 -40.56 40.98
N VAL A 63 -45.99 -39.69 41.99
CA VAL A 63 -45.25 -38.43 41.87
C VAL A 63 -43.75 -38.70 41.63
N THR A 64 -43.16 -39.64 42.36
CA THR A 64 -41.74 -40.01 42.21
C THR A 64 -41.46 -40.65 40.85
N ASP A 65 -42.30 -41.57 40.38
CA ASP A 65 -42.17 -42.23 39.07
C ASP A 65 -42.30 -41.21 37.94
N PHE A 66 -43.22 -40.25 38.06
CA PHE A 66 -43.36 -39.16 37.10
C PHE A 66 -42.12 -38.27 37.09
N TYR A 67 -41.65 -37.82 38.26
CA TYR A 67 -40.47 -36.98 38.37
C TYR A 67 -39.21 -37.64 37.81
N THR A 68 -39.01 -38.93 38.06
CA THR A 68 -37.78 -39.62 37.65
C THR A 68 -37.78 -40.03 36.18
N THR A 69 -38.93 -40.43 35.64
CA THR A 69 -39.03 -41.02 34.30
C THR A 69 -40.22 -40.47 33.50
N GLY A 70 -41.40 -40.39 34.11
CA GLY A 70 -42.64 -40.07 33.40
C GLY A 70 -42.63 -38.72 32.68
N GLN A 71 -42.00 -37.68 33.25
CA GLN A 71 -41.87 -36.38 32.61
C GLN A 71 -41.15 -36.46 31.25
N TYR A 72 -40.12 -37.31 31.16
CA TYR A 72 -39.33 -37.47 29.94
C TYR A 72 -40.07 -38.29 28.89
N THR A 73 -40.87 -39.27 29.31
CA THR A 73 -41.73 -40.03 28.39
C THR A 73 -42.87 -39.15 27.85
N SER A 74 -43.52 -38.37 28.70
CA SER A 74 -44.63 -37.51 28.29
C SER A 74 -44.19 -36.42 27.31
N GLY A 75 -43.00 -35.83 27.50
CA GLY A 75 -42.47 -34.79 26.62
C GLY A 75 -41.63 -35.28 25.44
N ALA A 76 -41.48 -36.59 25.23
CA ALA A 76 -40.48 -37.15 24.29
C ALA A 76 -40.62 -36.57 22.87
N THR A 77 -41.82 -36.58 22.29
CA THR A 77 -42.07 -36.06 20.94
C THR A 77 -41.79 -34.56 20.83
N ASP A 78 -42.20 -33.77 21.83
CA ASP A 78 -41.95 -32.32 21.82
C ASP A 78 -40.45 -32.01 21.95
N MET A 79 -39.74 -32.78 22.78
CA MET A 79 -38.29 -32.67 22.91
C MET A 79 -37.56 -33.09 21.64
N GLU A 80 -37.99 -34.16 20.96
CA GLU A 80 -37.38 -34.61 19.69
C GLU A 80 -37.50 -33.53 18.59
N VAL A 81 -38.65 -32.86 18.52
CA VAL A 81 -38.84 -31.70 17.63
C VAL A 81 -37.93 -30.54 18.03
N ALA A 82 -37.80 -30.25 19.33
CA ALA A 82 -36.90 -29.21 19.81
C ALA A 82 -35.42 -29.52 19.50
N VAL A 83 -34.99 -30.77 19.68
CA VAL A 83 -33.63 -31.22 19.32
C VAL A 83 -33.40 -31.07 17.83
N SER A 84 -34.36 -31.51 17.01
CA SER A 84 -34.27 -31.40 15.54
C SER A 84 -34.09 -29.94 15.10
N LYS A 85 -34.76 -28.98 15.75
CA LYS A 85 -34.56 -27.55 15.46
C LYS A 85 -33.14 -27.09 15.83
N VAL A 86 -32.65 -27.49 17.01
CA VAL A 86 -31.30 -27.15 17.47
C VAL A 86 -30.22 -27.73 16.55
N VAL A 87 -30.39 -28.98 16.11
CA VAL A 87 -29.51 -29.65 15.15
C VAL A 87 -29.49 -28.92 13.82
N ASN A 88 -30.66 -28.56 13.27
CA ASN A 88 -30.75 -27.87 11.98
C ASN A 88 -30.04 -26.51 11.95
N ASP A 89 -30.10 -25.77 13.06
CA ASP A 89 -29.47 -24.44 13.18
C ASP A 89 -28.02 -24.54 13.73
N GLY A 90 -27.60 -25.73 14.16
CA GLY A 90 -26.36 -25.98 14.89
C GLY A 90 -25.13 -26.16 13.99
N GLY A 91 -23.94 -26.02 14.60
CA GLY A 91 -22.67 -26.41 14.00
C GLY A 91 -22.47 -27.92 14.00
N ILE A 92 -21.29 -28.37 13.55
CA ILE A 92 -21.00 -29.79 13.33
C ILE A 92 -21.13 -30.58 14.64
N SER A 93 -20.52 -30.11 15.73
CA SER A 93 -20.61 -30.81 17.02
C SER A 93 -22.04 -30.81 17.55
N VAL A 94 -22.79 -29.71 17.39
CA VAL A 94 -24.22 -29.66 17.81
C VAL A 94 -25.07 -30.65 17.02
N GLN A 95 -24.79 -30.82 15.73
CA GLN A 95 -25.47 -31.80 14.88
C GLN A 95 -25.17 -33.22 15.34
N GLU A 96 -23.90 -33.58 15.48
CA GLU A 96 -23.47 -34.92 15.89
C GLU A 96 -24.06 -35.32 17.27
N ASP A 97 -23.94 -34.45 18.27
CA ASP A 97 -24.44 -34.73 19.63
C ASP A 97 -25.98 -34.78 19.69
N GLY A 98 -26.65 -33.96 18.90
CA GLY A 98 -28.11 -33.95 18.82
C GLY A 98 -28.67 -35.18 18.11
N GLU A 99 -28.04 -35.60 17.01
CA GLU A 99 -28.37 -36.87 16.33
C GLU A 99 -28.13 -38.08 17.24
N ALA A 100 -27.05 -38.08 18.03
CA ALA A 100 -26.82 -39.12 19.02
C ALA A 100 -27.91 -39.15 20.10
N ALA A 101 -28.39 -38.00 20.57
CA ALA A 101 -29.48 -37.91 21.53
C ALA A 101 -30.81 -38.43 20.96
N VAL A 102 -31.09 -38.16 19.67
CA VAL A 102 -32.26 -38.72 18.97
C VAL A 102 -32.11 -40.24 18.78
N ALA A 103 -30.92 -40.72 18.41
CA ALA A 103 -30.65 -42.13 18.19
C ALA A 103 -30.75 -42.99 19.46
N ASP A 104 -30.42 -42.42 20.63
CA ASP A 104 -30.66 -43.06 21.93
C ASP A 104 -32.16 -43.32 22.18
N GLY A 105 -33.03 -42.46 21.65
CA GLY A 105 -34.48 -42.61 21.67
C GLY A 105 -35.13 -42.41 23.04
N SER A 106 -34.35 -42.12 24.10
CA SER A 106 -34.90 -41.81 25.42
C SER A 106 -35.17 -40.31 25.58
N GLY A 107 -36.34 -39.97 26.14
CA GLY A 107 -36.66 -38.57 26.47
C GLY A 107 -35.66 -37.93 27.45
N LYS A 108 -34.96 -38.74 28.24
CA LYS A 108 -33.93 -38.27 29.17
C LYS A 108 -32.66 -37.83 28.45
N ALA A 109 -32.25 -38.55 27.40
CA ALA A 109 -31.15 -38.12 26.54
C ALA A 109 -31.49 -36.83 25.78
N LEU A 110 -32.69 -36.74 25.23
CA LEU A 110 -33.18 -35.51 24.59
C LEU A 110 -33.18 -34.31 25.56
N ALA A 111 -33.70 -34.50 26.78
CA ALA A 111 -33.70 -33.46 27.81
C ALA A 111 -32.27 -33.05 28.21
N ALA A 112 -31.36 -34.01 28.38
CA ALA A 112 -29.97 -33.74 28.74
C ALA A 112 -29.23 -32.93 27.65
N PHE A 113 -29.46 -33.28 26.39
CA PHE A 113 -28.92 -32.52 25.25
C PHE A 113 -29.48 -31.08 25.22
N LEU A 114 -30.80 -30.93 25.35
CA LEU A 114 -31.44 -29.60 25.34
C LEU A 114 -31.00 -28.74 26.52
N ALA A 115 -30.83 -29.31 27.72
CA ALA A 115 -30.45 -28.57 28.90
C ALA A 115 -28.96 -28.17 28.91
N HIS A 116 -28.08 -29.07 28.43
CA HIS A 116 -26.64 -28.88 28.56
C HIS A 116 -25.85 -29.25 27.30
N GLY A 117 -26.13 -30.40 26.68
CA GLY A 117 -25.33 -30.94 25.57
C GLY A 117 -25.15 -29.95 24.42
N GLN A 118 -26.23 -29.29 23.97
CA GLN A 118 -26.17 -28.32 22.88
C GLN A 118 -25.22 -27.15 23.13
N TYR A 119 -25.05 -26.74 24.40
CA TYR A 119 -24.21 -25.59 24.76
C TYR A 119 -22.74 -25.98 24.83
N VAL A 120 -22.45 -27.20 25.30
CA VAL A 120 -21.10 -27.78 25.28
C VAL A 120 -20.65 -27.97 23.83
N ALA A 121 -21.49 -28.59 23.01
CA ALA A 121 -21.22 -28.81 21.60
C ALA A 121 -21.01 -27.50 20.83
N ARG A 122 -21.85 -26.49 21.08
CA ARG A 122 -21.67 -25.15 20.50
C ARG A 122 -20.35 -24.50 20.90
N SER A 123 -19.93 -24.63 22.15
CA SER A 123 -18.62 -24.12 22.59
C SER A 123 -17.48 -24.75 21.79
N THR A 124 -17.54 -26.06 21.54
CA THR A 124 -16.55 -26.77 20.70
C THR A 124 -16.52 -26.21 19.27
N ASP A 125 -17.68 -26.01 18.65
CA ASP A 125 -17.79 -25.41 17.32
C ASP A 125 -17.20 -23.98 17.29
N GLU A 126 -17.53 -23.17 18.29
CA GLU A 126 -17.05 -21.79 18.41
C GLU A 126 -15.54 -21.70 18.69
N GLU A 127 -14.97 -22.63 19.46
CA GLU A 127 -13.53 -22.72 19.71
C GLU A 127 -12.78 -23.07 18.41
N ALA A 128 -13.33 -23.98 17.60
CA ALA A 128 -12.78 -24.30 16.30
C ALA A 128 -12.85 -23.10 15.34
N GLN A 129 -13.98 -22.39 15.31
CA GLN A 129 -14.14 -21.18 14.50
C GLN A 129 -13.16 -20.07 14.93
N ALA A 130 -13.03 -19.81 16.23
CA ALA A 130 -12.09 -18.81 16.74
C ALA A 130 -10.64 -19.20 16.44
N SER A 131 -10.29 -20.48 16.54
CA SER A 131 -8.96 -20.99 16.19
C SER A 131 -8.63 -20.79 14.70
N SER A 132 -9.61 -20.97 13.82
CA SER A 132 -9.49 -20.64 12.41
C SER A 132 -9.23 -19.13 12.20
N LEU A 133 -9.98 -18.27 12.89
CA LEU A 133 -9.79 -16.81 12.83
C LEU A 133 -8.42 -16.35 13.36
N VAL A 134 -7.80 -17.06 14.32
CA VAL A 134 -6.41 -16.80 14.74
C VAL A 134 -5.42 -17.06 13.60
N SER A 135 -5.71 -18.03 12.74
CA SER A 135 -4.84 -18.41 11.62
C SER A 135 -5.05 -17.50 10.41
N ASP A 136 -6.30 -17.26 10.05
CA ASP A 136 -6.69 -16.69 8.76
C ASP A 136 -7.13 -15.22 8.84
N GLY A 137 -7.49 -14.73 10.02
CA GLY A 137 -7.98 -13.37 10.23
C GLY A 137 -6.95 -12.26 9.96
N GLY A 138 -7.40 -11.02 9.83
CA GLY A 138 -6.52 -9.85 9.87
C GLY A 138 -5.92 -9.63 11.27
N PRO A 139 -4.92 -8.74 11.43
CA PRO A 139 -4.24 -8.52 12.71
C PRO A 139 -5.17 -8.33 13.91
N GLU A 140 -6.19 -7.48 13.79
CA GLU A 140 -7.15 -7.22 14.85
C GLU A 140 -8.06 -8.43 15.11
N VAL A 141 -8.49 -9.12 14.04
CA VAL A 141 -9.29 -10.35 14.18
C VAL A 141 -8.49 -11.44 14.91
N LYS A 142 -7.21 -11.62 14.57
CA LYS A 142 -6.34 -12.62 15.21
C LYS A 142 -6.20 -12.36 16.70
N ASP A 143 -5.95 -11.12 17.08
CA ASP A 143 -5.74 -10.77 18.48
C ASP A 143 -7.05 -10.85 19.27
N ALA A 144 -8.17 -10.40 18.70
CA ALA A 144 -9.48 -10.57 19.30
C ALA A 144 -9.87 -12.05 19.48
N ALA A 145 -9.59 -12.90 18.50
CA ALA A 145 -9.83 -14.35 18.58
C ALA A 145 -8.99 -15.02 19.67
N LYS A 146 -7.70 -14.66 19.81
CA LYS A 146 -6.85 -15.17 20.91
C LYS A 146 -7.40 -14.76 22.29
N ILE A 147 -7.86 -13.52 22.43
CA ILE A 147 -8.44 -13.02 23.68
C ILE A 147 -9.73 -13.80 23.99
N ALA A 148 -10.57 -14.03 22.98
CA ALA A 148 -11.80 -14.79 23.13
C ALA A 148 -11.55 -16.24 23.57
N LEU A 149 -10.59 -16.92 22.95
CA LEU A 149 -10.17 -18.29 23.30
C LEU A 149 -9.55 -18.40 24.71
N ALA A 150 -8.87 -17.35 25.18
CA ALA A 150 -8.33 -17.30 26.54
C ALA A 150 -9.39 -16.92 27.60
N GLY A 151 -10.59 -16.51 27.15
CA GLY A 151 -11.68 -16.04 27.98
C GLY A 151 -12.70 -17.13 28.32
N PRO A 152 -13.71 -16.79 29.13
CA PRO A 152 -14.83 -17.69 29.40
C PRO A 152 -15.72 -17.88 28.15
N VAL A 153 -16.47 -18.99 28.10
CA VAL A 153 -17.30 -19.39 26.94
C VAL A 153 -18.28 -18.31 26.48
N ASN A 154 -18.84 -17.51 27.40
CA ASN A 154 -19.72 -16.40 27.00
C ASN A 154 -18.97 -15.30 26.20
N LYS A 155 -17.68 -15.10 26.46
CA LYS A 155 -16.85 -14.16 25.70
C LYS A 155 -16.41 -14.71 24.35
N LEU A 156 -16.20 -16.03 24.28
CA LEU A 156 -16.04 -16.71 23.01
C LEU A 156 -17.30 -16.53 22.14
N HIS A 157 -18.48 -16.79 22.70
CA HIS A 157 -19.76 -16.60 22.01
C HIS A 157 -19.97 -15.15 21.55
N ASP A 158 -19.78 -14.16 22.45
CA ASP A 158 -19.87 -12.73 22.11
C ASP A 158 -18.96 -12.36 20.93
N PHE A 159 -17.74 -12.92 20.91
CA PHE A 159 -16.76 -12.70 19.84
C PHE A 159 -17.21 -13.32 18.52
N ILE A 160 -17.61 -14.60 18.52
CA ILE A 160 -18.08 -15.27 17.31
C ILE A 160 -19.35 -14.60 16.76
N ALA A 161 -20.30 -14.26 17.63
CA ALA A 161 -21.56 -13.66 17.21
C ALA A 161 -21.38 -12.25 16.61
N VAL A 162 -20.49 -11.43 17.20
CA VAL A 162 -20.39 -10.00 16.84
C VAL A 162 -18.95 -9.50 16.78
N GLY A 163 -18.11 -9.88 17.74
CA GLY A 163 -16.75 -9.33 17.89
C GLY A 163 -15.85 -9.52 16.67
N GLN A 164 -15.93 -10.64 15.96
CA GLN A 164 -15.13 -10.91 14.75
C GLN A 164 -15.34 -9.86 13.66
N TYR A 165 -16.60 -9.43 13.44
CA TYR A 165 -16.93 -8.44 12.42
C TYR A 165 -16.50 -7.04 12.82
N MET A 166 -16.50 -6.73 14.12
CA MET A 166 -15.96 -5.47 14.62
C MET A 166 -14.45 -5.39 14.44
N ALA A 167 -13.74 -6.49 14.70
CA ALA A 167 -12.31 -6.59 14.49
C ALA A 167 -11.95 -6.51 13.00
N ASP A 168 -12.67 -7.23 12.13
CA ASP A 168 -12.48 -7.15 10.67
C ASP A 168 -12.68 -5.72 10.13
N ARG A 169 -13.70 -5.00 10.63
CA ARG A 169 -13.87 -3.57 10.27
C ARG A 169 -12.68 -2.70 10.67
N LYS A 170 -12.01 -2.99 11.80
CA LYS A 170 -10.80 -2.27 12.18
C LYS A 170 -9.64 -2.59 11.24
N ASP A 171 -9.47 -3.86 10.86
CA ASP A 171 -8.48 -4.28 9.88
C ASP A 171 -8.69 -3.58 8.52
N GLN A 172 -9.93 -3.54 8.04
CA GLN A 172 -10.29 -2.86 6.79
C GLN A 172 -10.05 -1.34 6.85
N LEU A 173 -10.37 -0.71 7.98
CA LEU A 173 -10.11 0.71 8.20
C LEU A 173 -8.60 1.00 8.19
N ALA A 174 -7.81 0.16 8.89
CA ALA A 174 -6.36 0.27 8.91
C ALA A 174 -5.77 0.13 7.50
N ALA A 175 -6.22 -0.88 6.74
CA ALA A 175 -5.79 -1.09 5.36
C ALA A 175 -6.12 0.11 4.46
N THR A 176 -7.33 0.67 4.60
CA THR A 176 -7.77 1.84 3.84
C THR A 176 -6.91 3.07 4.18
N HIS A 177 -6.65 3.29 5.47
CA HIS A 177 -5.82 4.40 5.91
C HIS A 177 -4.38 4.29 5.38
N VAL A 178 -3.77 3.10 5.47
CA VAL A 178 -2.43 2.84 4.92
C VAL A 178 -2.38 3.09 3.41
N ALA A 179 -3.40 2.63 2.67
CA ALA A 179 -3.48 2.86 1.23
C ALA A 179 -3.61 4.35 0.89
N GLN A 180 -4.43 5.10 1.61
CA GLN A 180 -4.59 6.55 1.42
C GLN A 180 -3.29 7.30 1.71
N VAL A 181 -2.64 7.03 2.83
CA VAL A 181 -1.36 7.68 3.20
C VAL A 181 -0.28 7.36 2.18
N THR A 182 -0.16 6.10 1.76
CA THR A 182 0.81 5.69 0.72
C THR A 182 0.55 6.40 -0.60
N GLY A 183 -0.72 6.55 -1.00
CA GLY A 183 -1.11 7.29 -2.19
C GLY A 183 -0.74 8.77 -2.12
N LEU A 184 -0.95 9.42 -0.97
CA LEU A 184 -0.56 10.81 -0.74
C LEU A 184 0.97 11.01 -0.79
N VAL A 185 1.73 10.08 -0.20
CA VAL A 185 3.20 10.10 -0.27
C VAL A 185 3.68 9.98 -1.71
N ALA A 186 3.16 9.02 -2.48
CA ALA A 186 3.51 8.84 -3.89
C ALA A 186 3.16 10.09 -4.74
N GLN A 187 2.03 10.74 -4.44
CA GLN A 187 1.66 11.99 -5.10
C GLN A 187 2.64 13.13 -4.76
N ALA A 188 3.01 13.26 -3.48
CA ALA A 188 3.99 14.25 -3.04
C ALA A 188 5.37 14.03 -3.69
N ASP A 189 5.83 12.79 -3.79
CA ASP A 189 7.08 12.42 -4.45
C ASP A 189 7.04 12.77 -5.95
N SER A 190 5.91 12.52 -6.63
CA SER A 190 5.73 12.91 -8.03
C SER A 190 5.78 14.44 -8.22
N MET A 191 5.16 15.20 -7.30
CA MET A 191 5.20 16.67 -7.33
C MET A 191 6.61 17.20 -7.06
N ALA A 192 7.32 16.63 -6.08
CA ALA A 192 8.70 16.99 -5.77
C ALA A 192 9.63 16.72 -6.96
N ALA A 193 9.48 15.56 -7.62
CA ALA A 193 10.25 15.22 -8.81
C ALA A 193 9.99 16.21 -9.96
N LYS A 194 8.73 16.60 -10.20
CA LYS A 194 8.38 17.63 -11.20
C LYS A 194 8.99 18.99 -10.87
N SER A 195 8.89 19.42 -9.61
CA SER A 195 9.47 20.69 -9.16
C SER A 195 11.00 20.70 -9.34
N ALA A 196 11.68 19.61 -8.97
CA ALA A 196 13.11 19.45 -9.17
C ALA A 196 13.49 19.49 -10.66
N ALA A 197 12.72 18.84 -11.54
CA ALA A 197 12.94 18.90 -12.98
C ALA A 197 12.75 20.32 -13.53
N THR A 198 11.71 21.04 -13.11
CA THR A 198 11.50 22.44 -13.49
C THR A 198 12.66 23.32 -13.02
N ALA A 199 13.12 23.14 -11.78
CA ALA A 199 14.25 23.91 -11.23
C ALA A 199 15.55 23.68 -12.03
N ARG A 200 15.85 22.43 -12.40
CA ARG A 200 17.00 22.09 -13.26
C ARG A 200 16.88 22.75 -14.63
N ASN A 201 15.73 22.64 -15.29
CA ASN A 201 15.51 23.25 -16.61
C ASN A 201 15.67 24.78 -16.57
N VAL A 202 15.25 25.43 -15.49
CA VAL A 202 15.43 26.88 -15.30
C VAL A 202 16.90 27.23 -15.05
N ALA A 203 17.62 26.43 -14.26
CA ALA A 203 19.05 26.61 -14.06
C ALA A 203 19.83 26.46 -15.37
N ASP A 204 19.56 25.41 -16.15
CA ASP A 204 20.19 25.17 -17.45
C ASP A 204 19.88 26.28 -18.46
N ALA A 205 18.67 26.87 -18.39
CA ALA A 205 18.33 28.05 -19.20
C ALA A 205 19.13 29.28 -18.77
N ALA A 206 19.25 29.54 -17.47
CA ALA A 206 20.03 30.66 -16.93
C ALA A 206 21.51 30.55 -17.30
N ASP A 207 22.10 29.34 -17.27
CA ASP A 207 23.49 29.12 -17.68
C ASP A 207 23.70 29.39 -19.18
N ARG A 208 22.76 28.99 -20.02
CA ARG A 208 22.79 29.31 -21.47
C ARG A 208 22.70 30.80 -21.73
N ASP A 209 21.80 31.50 -21.03
CA ASP A 209 21.66 32.95 -21.15
C ASP A 209 22.94 33.67 -20.69
N ALA A 210 23.56 33.22 -19.59
CA ALA A 210 24.84 33.75 -19.11
C ALA A 210 25.99 33.54 -20.11
N ALA A 211 26.05 32.36 -20.75
CA ALA A 211 27.02 32.08 -21.80
C ALA A 211 26.81 32.96 -23.04
N ALA A 212 25.56 33.13 -23.47
CA ALA A 212 25.20 34.00 -24.59
C ALA A 212 25.53 35.48 -24.30
N ALA A 213 25.27 35.95 -23.07
CA ALA A 213 25.64 37.28 -22.63
C ALA A 213 27.17 37.49 -22.64
N THR A 214 27.93 36.49 -22.19
CA THR A 214 29.40 36.51 -22.22
C THR A 214 29.93 36.59 -23.66
N GLY A 215 29.38 35.78 -24.57
CA GLY A 215 29.74 35.83 -26.00
C GLY A 215 29.41 37.18 -26.64
N SER A 216 28.25 37.75 -26.32
CA SER A 216 27.83 39.07 -26.79
C SER A 216 28.76 40.18 -26.29
N ALA A 217 29.19 40.13 -25.02
CA ALA A 217 30.14 41.06 -24.44
C ALA A 217 31.52 40.98 -25.12
N ALA A 218 32.01 39.77 -25.41
CA ALA A 218 33.27 39.57 -26.13
C ALA A 218 33.22 40.14 -27.56
N GLN A 219 32.12 39.92 -28.28
CA GLN A 219 31.92 40.48 -29.61
C GLN A 219 31.87 42.02 -29.58
N ALA A 220 31.20 42.60 -28.60
CA ALA A 220 31.15 44.05 -28.40
C ALA A 220 32.55 44.63 -28.14
N ALA A 221 33.35 43.98 -27.28
CA ALA A 221 34.73 44.39 -27.01
C ALA A 221 35.63 44.31 -28.25
N TRP A 222 35.51 43.24 -29.04
CA TRP A 222 36.25 43.10 -30.31
C TRP A 222 35.88 44.22 -31.28
N SER A 223 34.58 44.50 -31.42
CA SER A 223 34.07 45.54 -32.32
C SER A 223 34.58 46.93 -31.91
N ALA A 224 34.59 47.23 -30.61
CA ALA A 224 35.14 48.47 -30.08
C ALA A 224 36.65 48.60 -30.35
N ASN A 225 37.44 47.53 -30.15
CA ASN A 225 38.88 47.56 -30.45
C ASN A 225 39.16 47.73 -31.95
N TYR A 226 38.40 47.04 -32.79
CA TYR A 226 38.50 47.15 -34.24
C TYR A 226 38.19 48.58 -34.73
N ALA A 227 37.13 49.20 -34.19
CA ALA A 227 36.78 50.58 -34.47
C ALA A 227 37.91 51.55 -34.06
N GLN A 228 38.50 51.36 -32.87
CA GLN A 228 39.62 52.17 -32.39
C GLN A 228 40.85 52.06 -33.30
N LYS A 229 41.25 50.84 -33.67
CA LYS A 229 42.39 50.62 -34.60
C LYS A 229 42.16 51.25 -35.96
N SER A 230 40.94 51.11 -36.48
CA SER A 230 40.55 51.70 -37.77
C SER A 230 40.63 53.23 -37.72
N ALA A 231 40.19 53.85 -36.62
CA ALA A 231 40.32 55.28 -36.41
C ALA A 231 41.79 55.74 -36.34
N THR A 232 42.65 55.00 -35.64
CA THR A 232 44.11 55.27 -35.60
C THR A 232 44.71 55.22 -37.00
N GLN A 233 44.46 54.15 -37.77
CA GLN A 233 44.98 54.01 -39.13
C GLN A 233 44.50 55.12 -40.06
N ALA A 234 43.22 55.51 -39.95
CA ALA A 234 42.66 56.61 -40.74
C ALA A 234 43.36 57.95 -40.42
N ASN A 235 43.70 58.20 -39.16
CA ASN A 235 44.45 59.39 -38.75
C ASN A 235 45.88 59.38 -39.28
N GLU A 236 46.57 58.24 -39.24
CA GLU A 236 47.91 58.08 -39.81
C GLU A 236 47.92 58.32 -41.33
N ASN A 237 46.96 57.72 -42.05
CA ASN A 237 46.83 57.92 -43.50
C ASN A 237 46.54 59.39 -43.85
N ALA A 238 45.69 60.06 -43.06
CA ALA A 238 45.41 61.48 -43.26
C ALA A 238 46.65 62.35 -43.01
N ALA A 239 47.47 62.01 -42.01
CA ALA A 239 48.74 62.69 -41.75
C ALA A 239 49.75 62.47 -42.89
N GLN A 240 49.87 61.25 -43.40
CA GLN A 240 50.74 60.93 -44.54
C GLN A 240 50.29 61.67 -45.81
N ALA A 241 49.01 61.61 -46.14
CA ALA A 241 48.47 62.32 -47.31
C ALA A 241 48.70 63.83 -47.25
N LYS A 242 48.64 64.43 -46.04
CA LYS A 242 49.00 65.83 -45.83
C LYS A 242 50.48 66.07 -46.11
N GLN A 243 51.36 65.19 -45.65
CA GLN A 243 52.80 65.30 -45.89
C GLN A 243 53.13 65.18 -47.38
N ASP A 244 52.59 64.18 -48.07
CA ASP A 244 52.80 63.99 -49.51
C ASP A 244 52.32 65.21 -50.33
N ALA A 245 51.20 65.82 -49.94
CA ALA A 245 50.68 67.02 -50.58
C ALA A 245 51.59 68.26 -50.38
N LEU A 246 52.23 68.38 -49.21
CA LEU A 246 53.24 69.41 -48.95
C LEU A 246 54.50 69.16 -49.78
N ASP A 247 54.97 67.92 -49.85
CA ASP A 247 56.15 67.53 -50.64
C ASP A 247 55.92 67.74 -52.15
N ALA A 248 54.67 67.61 -52.61
CA ALA A 248 54.24 67.92 -53.98
C ALA A 248 54.07 69.43 -54.28
N GLY A 249 54.42 70.32 -53.34
CA GLY A 249 54.46 71.77 -53.55
C GLY A 249 53.13 72.51 -53.38
N LYS A 250 52.11 71.88 -52.79
CA LYS A 250 50.85 72.57 -52.44
C LYS A 250 51.02 73.38 -51.15
N SER A 251 50.26 74.48 -50.99
CA SER A 251 50.22 75.22 -49.73
C SER A 251 49.60 74.37 -48.60
N ALA A 252 50.03 74.60 -47.36
CA ALA A 252 49.58 73.83 -46.19
C ALA A 252 48.05 73.88 -45.99
N ASP A 253 47.40 74.98 -46.38
CA ASP A 253 45.96 75.16 -46.29
C ASP A 253 45.23 74.27 -47.31
N GLN A 254 45.73 74.19 -48.54
CA GLN A 254 45.14 73.39 -49.61
C GLN A 254 45.36 71.88 -49.37
N ALA A 255 46.56 71.50 -48.91
CA ALA A 255 46.85 70.14 -48.46
C ALA A 255 45.96 69.72 -47.27
N GLY A 256 45.72 70.63 -46.32
CA GLY A 256 44.83 70.40 -45.18
C GLY A 256 43.35 70.23 -45.58
N ALA A 257 42.88 70.96 -46.59
CA ALA A 257 41.52 70.84 -47.11
C ALA A 257 41.29 69.49 -47.83
N ASP A 258 42.23 69.08 -48.68
CA ASP A 258 42.16 67.81 -49.41
C ASP A 258 42.18 66.61 -48.44
N ALA A 259 43.06 66.64 -47.43
CA ALA A 259 43.14 65.60 -46.40
C ALA A 259 41.84 65.49 -45.57
N LYS A 260 41.22 66.62 -45.19
CA LYS A 260 39.92 66.63 -44.50
C LYS A 260 38.80 66.07 -45.37
N ALA A 261 38.78 66.38 -46.66
CA ALA A 261 37.79 65.85 -47.59
C ALA A 261 37.92 64.33 -47.77
N ALA A 262 39.15 63.81 -47.86
CA ALA A 262 39.42 62.38 -47.94
C ALA A 262 39.04 61.65 -46.64
N TRP A 263 39.39 62.23 -45.47
CA TRP A 263 39.00 61.68 -44.17
C TRP A 263 37.48 61.67 -44.00
N LYS A 264 36.77 62.73 -44.41
CA LYS A 264 35.31 62.78 -44.36
C LYS A 264 34.67 61.67 -45.21
N ARG A 265 35.16 61.45 -46.44
CA ARG A 265 34.65 60.36 -47.31
C ARG A 265 34.85 58.98 -46.69
N THR A 266 36.03 58.72 -46.13
CA THR A 266 36.33 57.44 -45.47
C THR A 266 35.48 57.24 -44.21
N TYR A 267 35.30 58.28 -43.39
CA TYR A 267 34.43 58.25 -42.23
C TYR A 267 32.97 57.95 -42.60
N ASP A 268 32.43 58.63 -43.62
CA ASP A 268 31.04 58.44 -44.07
C ASP A 268 30.81 57.02 -44.61
N LEU A 269 31.75 56.48 -45.39
CA LEU A 269 31.71 55.10 -45.88
C LEU A 269 31.73 54.08 -44.74
N ARG A 270 32.61 54.27 -43.75
CA ARG A 270 32.71 53.38 -42.58
C ARG A 270 31.47 53.40 -41.72
N LYS A 271 30.84 54.56 -41.55
CA LYS A 271 29.57 54.68 -40.83
C LYS A 271 28.45 53.90 -41.53
N GLN A 272 28.40 53.95 -42.87
CA GLN A 272 27.46 53.16 -43.66
C GLN A 272 27.71 51.65 -43.52
N GLU A 273 28.97 51.22 -43.54
CA GLU A 273 29.36 49.82 -43.31
C GLU A 273 28.95 49.32 -41.92
N GLU A 274 29.17 50.12 -40.86
CA GLU A 274 28.78 49.76 -39.49
C GLU A 274 27.27 49.70 -39.30
N GLU A 275 26.51 50.60 -39.92
CA GLU A 275 25.04 50.56 -39.89
C GLU A 275 24.50 49.33 -40.64
N ALA A 276 25.10 48.96 -41.77
CA ALA A 276 24.78 47.72 -42.48
C ALA A 276 25.12 46.48 -41.64
N ALA A 277 26.28 46.45 -40.98
CA ALA A 277 26.68 45.37 -40.08
C ALA A 277 25.76 45.25 -38.86
N ARG A 278 25.31 46.38 -38.27
CA ARG A 278 24.33 46.38 -37.17
C ARG A 278 22.99 45.80 -37.60
N LYS A 279 22.48 46.19 -38.77
CA LYS A 279 21.23 45.62 -39.33
C LYS A 279 21.36 44.12 -39.59
N ALA A 280 22.49 43.67 -40.14
CA ALA A 280 22.76 42.25 -40.35
C ALA A 280 22.84 41.48 -39.03
N ALA A 281 23.49 42.03 -38.00
CA ALA A 281 23.56 41.42 -36.66
C ALA A 281 22.19 41.36 -35.99
N ASP A 282 21.34 42.38 -36.14
CA ASP A 282 19.98 42.38 -35.62
C ASP A 282 19.09 41.36 -36.34
N GLU A 283 19.27 41.16 -37.65
CA GLU A 283 18.60 40.09 -38.39
C GLU A 283 19.04 38.70 -37.93
N VAL A 284 20.34 38.49 -37.70
CA VAL A 284 20.86 37.24 -37.13
C VAL A 284 20.28 37.02 -35.74
N ARG A 285 20.27 38.05 -34.87
CA ARG A 285 19.67 37.96 -33.53
C ARG A 285 18.18 37.64 -33.58
N LYS A 286 17.43 38.23 -34.52
CA LYS A 286 16.00 37.89 -34.75
C LYS A 286 15.83 36.44 -35.20
N LYS A 287 16.69 35.94 -36.08
CA LYS A 287 16.67 34.54 -36.54
C LYS A 287 17.03 33.57 -35.41
N GLN A 288 18.01 33.91 -34.58
CA GLN A 288 18.38 33.13 -33.39
C GLN A 288 17.26 33.12 -32.35
N ALA A 289 16.70 34.29 -32.00
CA ALA A 289 15.55 34.38 -31.10
C ALA A 289 14.29 33.66 -31.63
N ALA A 290 14.13 33.54 -32.95
CA ALA A 290 13.07 32.73 -33.55
C ALA A 290 13.38 31.21 -33.51
N ALA A 291 14.66 30.83 -33.52
CA ALA A 291 15.09 29.45 -33.35
C ALA A 291 14.94 28.99 -31.89
N ASP A 292 15.29 29.83 -30.92
CA ASP A 292 15.20 29.54 -29.48
C ASP A 292 13.75 29.42 -29.00
N LYS A 293 12.78 30.00 -29.71
CA LYS A 293 11.33 29.84 -29.45
C LYS A 293 10.76 28.50 -29.90
N LYS A 294 11.53 27.66 -30.59
CA LYS A 294 11.07 26.33 -31.01
C LYS A 294 11.14 25.35 -29.84
N PRO A 295 10.12 24.51 -29.62
CA PRO A 295 10.11 23.59 -28.48
C PRO A 295 11.22 22.54 -28.63
N HIS A 296 12.01 22.30 -27.58
CA HIS A 296 12.96 21.19 -27.55
C HIS A 296 12.21 19.88 -27.29
N CYS A 297 12.46 18.88 -28.14
CA CYS A 297 11.78 17.59 -28.09
C CYS A 297 12.73 16.53 -27.53
N VAL A 298 12.47 16.06 -26.32
CA VAL A 298 13.24 14.98 -25.69
C VAL A 298 12.52 13.64 -25.92
N PRO A 299 13.17 12.64 -26.54
CA PRO A 299 12.59 11.31 -26.71
C PRO A 299 12.35 10.64 -25.36
N ASN A 300 11.10 10.22 -25.09
CA ASN A 300 10.81 9.44 -23.91
C ASN A 300 11.00 7.95 -24.21
N ASN A 301 12.12 7.38 -23.77
CA ASN A 301 12.44 5.97 -24.03
C ASN A 301 11.66 4.96 -23.16
N ASN A 302 10.82 5.44 -22.24
CA ASN A 302 10.06 4.60 -21.30
C ASN A 302 8.64 4.26 -21.79
N VAL A 303 8.26 4.65 -23.00
CA VAL A 303 6.99 4.23 -23.63
C VAL A 303 7.23 3.02 -24.52
N ALA A 304 6.59 1.89 -24.20
CA ALA A 304 6.55 0.72 -25.08
C ALA A 304 5.60 1.01 -26.26
N GLY A 305 6.12 1.65 -27.31
CA GLY A 305 5.37 2.03 -28.51
C GLY A 305 5.76 3.40 -29.05
N ILE A 306 4.97 3.90 -30.02
CA ILE A 306 5.21 5.19 -30.66
C ILE A 306 4.96 6.33 -29.66
N ASP A 307 5.97 7.16 -29.39
CA ASP A 307 5.85 8.37 -28.58
C ASP A 307 5.13 9.49 -29.36
N TRP A 308 3.81 9.52 -29.24
CA TRP A 308 2.96 10.53 -29.89
C TRP A 308 3.21 11.96 -29.39
N ASN A 309 3.78 12.14 -28.19
CA ASN A 309 4.16 13.47 -27.69
C ASN A 309 5.42 13.98 -28.38
N LEU A 310 6.40 13.10 -28.60
CA LEU A 310 7.57 13.39 -29.43
C LEU A 310 7.14 13.77 -30.85
N ILE A 311 6.26 12.98 -31.49
CA ILE A 311 5.73 13.29 -32.83
C ILE A 311 5.02 14.64 -32.85
N ARG A 312 4.18 14.94 -31.85
CA ARG A 312 3.46 16.22 -31.78
C ARG A 312 4.42 17.41 -31.58
N CYS A 313 5.49 17.24 -30.81
CA CYS A 313 6.52 18.26 -30.60
C CYS A 313 7.29 18.54 -31.91
N VAL A 314 7.69 17.48 -32.62
CA VAL A 314 8.38 17.58 -33.91
C VAL A 314 7.47 18.20 -34.98
N ASN A 315 6.20 17.81 -35.03
CA ASN A 315 5.21 18.39 -35.96
C ASN A 315 4.92 19.88 -35.69
N LYS A 316 5.20 20.37 -34.46
CA LYS A 316 5.15 21.80 -34.12
C LYS A 316 6.47 22.53 -34.42
N GLY A 317 7.41 21.89 -35.11
CA GLY A 317 8.68 22.46 -35.52
C GLY A 317 9.77 22.44 -34.45
N GLY A 318 9.64 21.57 -33.44
CA GLY A 318 10.65 21.38 -32.41
C GLY A 318 11.85 20.55 -32.87
N THR A 319 13.00 20.76 -32.22
CA THR A 319 14.26 20.05 -32.50
C THR A 319 14.45 18.88 -31.54
N ILE A 320 14.84 17.70 -32.07
CA ILE A 320 15.07 16.48 -31.26
C ILE A 320 16.48 16.53 -30.68
N GLU A 321 16.60 16.34 -29.36
CA GLU A 321 17.89 16.19 -28.69
C GLU A 321 18.19 14.70 -28.49
N ALA A 322 19.31 14.22 -29.04
CA ALA A 322 19.74 12.82 -28.85
C ALA A 322 20.38 12.65 -27.46
N PRO A 323 20.14 11.54 -26.74
CA PRO A 323 20.78 11.31 -25.44
C PRO A 323 22.30 11.25 -25.61
N SER A 324 23.02 12.14 -24.93
CA SER A 324 24.48 12.15 -24.93
C SER A 324 24.99 10.89 -24.20
N THR A 325 25.57 9.95 -24.95
CA THR A 325 26.48 8.97 -24.36
C THR A 325 27.84 9.65 -24.25
N THR A 326 28.20 10.08 -23.04
CA THR A 326 29.56 10.51 -22.74
C THR A 326 30.48 9.28 -22.77
N PRO A 327 31.49 9.18 -23.67
CA PRO A 327 32.52 8.17 -23.50
C PRO A 327 33.39 8.58 -22.30
N ALA A 328 33.52 7.67 -21.33
CA ALA A 328 34.34 7.87 -20.15
C ALA A 328 35.78 8.20 -20.54
N SER A 329 36.26 9.36 -20.10
CA SER A 329 37.63 9.82 -20.25
C SER A 329 38.59 8.85 -19.55
N LEU A 330 39.44 8.16 -20.32
CA LEU A 330 40.63 7.48 -19.82
C LEU A 330 41.61 8.53 -19.26
N PRO A 331 42.16 8.34 -18.03
CA PRO A 331 43.17 9.24 -17.51
C PRO A 331 44.50 9.04 -18.26
N SER A 332 45.01 10.11 -18.87
CA SER A 332 46.38 10.14 -19.41
C SER A 332 47.41 10.22 -18.27
N PRO A 333 48.61 9.64 -18.45
CA PRO A 333 49.58 9.45 -17.38
C PRO A 333 50.31 10.75 -17.04
N GLY A 334 50.51 10.99 -15.74
CA GLY A 334 51.33 12.10 -15.23
C GLY A 334 52.81 11.95 -15.59
N PRO A 335 53.58 13.06 -15.54
CA PRO A 335 54.96 13.09 -16.01
C PRO A 335 55.91 12.28 -15.10
N SER A 336 56.78 11.50 -15.74
CA SER A 336 57.90 10.78 -15.12
C SER A 336 58.88 11.74 -14.42
N PRO A 337 59.41 11.40 -13.23
CA PRO A 337 60.60 12.03 -12.68
C PRO A 337 61.89 11.36 -13.20
N ALA A 338 62.90 12.18 -13.47
CA ALA A 338 64.27 11.80 -13.85
C ALA A 338 65.07 11.23 -12.63
N PRO A 339 66.24 10.59 -12.86
CA PRO A 339 66.67 9.42 -12.09
C PRO A 339 67.55 9.74 -10.89
N THR A 340 67.45 8.92 -9.83
CA THR A 340 68.55 8.70 -8.87
C THR A 340 68.69 7.21 -8.57
N SER A 341 69.94 6.75 -8.54
CA SER A 341 70.39 5.36 -8.46
C SER A 341 70.78 4.98 -7.00
N PRO A 342 71.29 3.77 -6.70
CA PRO A 342 70.56 2.72 -5.98
C PRO A 342 71.07 2.43 -4.55
N GLY A 343 70.22 1.86 -3.70
CA GLY A 343 70.63 1.41 -2.35
C GLY A 343 69.71 0.38 -1.71
N LYS A 344 70.02 -0.91 -1.95
CA LYS A 344 69.85 -2.19 -1.19
C LYS A 344 68.76 -2.42 -0.08
N PRO A 345 68.43 -3.71 0.24
CA PRO A 345 67.09 -4.18 0.61
C PRO A 345 66.93 -4.60 2.09
N ARG A 346 65.67 -4.82 2.54
CA ARG A 346 65.22 -5.72 3.63
C ARG A 346 63.66 -5.73 3.64
N ASN A 347 62.96 -6.82 3.30
CA ASN A 347 62.64 -8.07 4.02
C ASN A 347 61.48 -7.97 5.05
N ARG A 348 60.54 -8.94 4.95
CA ARG A 348 59.42 -9.34 5.84
C ARG A 348 58.15 -8.48 5.73
N SER A 349 56.90 -8.99 5.70
CA SER A 349 56.33 -10.30 6.01
C SER A 349 54.82 -10.32 5.63
N HIS A 350 54.31 -11.46 5.15
CA HIS A 350 52.88 -11.86 5.12
C HIS A 350 52.29 -12.07 6.54
N PRO A 351 51.01 -12.48 6.78
CA PRO A 351 49.92 -12.95 5.88
C PRO A 351 48.51 -12.34 6.16
N SER A 352 47.49 -12.54 5.32
CA SER A 352 46.33 -13.48 5.52
C SER A 352 45.05 -12.76 5.03
N ARG A 353 43.91 -13.32 4.57
CA ARG A 353 43.44 -14.65 4.13
C ARG A 353 41.98 -14.47 3.61
N TRP A 354 41.75 -14.74 2.32
CA TRP A 354 40.55 -15.34 1.66
C TRP A 354 39.14 -14.65 1.61
N PRO A 355 38.30 -15.01 0.60
CA PRO A 355 37.29 -14.14 -0.02
C PRO A 355 35.81 -14.64 0.08
N ARG A 356 34.82 -13.78 -0.20
CA ARG A 356 33.42 -14.14 -0.56
C ARG A 356 32.86 -13.10 -1.55
N ARG A 357 32.59 -13.50 -2.80
CA ARG A 357 31.32 -13.96 -3.41
C ARG A 357 30.25 -12.87 -3.57
N LYS A 358 29.89 -12.63 -4.84
CA LYS A 358 28.75 -11.85 -5.34
C LYS A 358 27.41 -12.52 -5.02
N PRO A 359 26.30 -11.77 -4.95
CA PRO A 359 24.97 -12.26 -5.30
C PRO A 359 24.53 -11.73 -6.68
N CYS A 360 23.84 -12.59 -7.42
CA CYS A 360 23.08 -12.26 -8.63
C CYS A 360 21.68 -11.77 -8.25
N ASP A 361 21.16 -10.87 -9.08
CA ASP A 361 19.79 -10.36 -9.13
C ASP A 361 18.76 -11.43 -9.55
N LEU A 362 17.53 -11.28 -9.05
CA LEU A 362 16.30 -11.86 -9.60
C LEU A 362 15.14 -10.88 -9.33
N GLU A 363 14.69 -10.22 -10.40
CA GLU A 363 13.42 -9.48 -10.55
C GLU A 363 12.23 -10.43 -10.26
N VAL A 364 11.27 -10.10 -9.39
CA VAL A 364 10.11 -9.19 -9.54
C VAL A 364 9.23 -9.49 -10.77
N CYS A 365 8.03 -10.02 -10.51
CA CYS A 365 6.89 -10.11 -11.43
C CYS A 365 5.63 -9.63 -10.68
N PRO A 366 4.81 -8.70 -11.21
CA PRO A 366 3.56 -8.27 -10.56
C PRO A 366 2.28 -8.89 -11.19
N PRO A 367 1.13 -8.89 -10.48
CA PRO A 367 -0.09 -9.61 -10.84
C PRO A 367 -1.23 -8.71 -11.37
N ARG A 368 -2.30 -9.32 -11.90
CA ARG A 368 -3.75 -8.91 -12.01
C ARG A 368 -4.42 -9.76 -13.11
N LEU A 369 -5.71 -10.09 -13.17
CA LEU A 369 -6.93 -9.99 -12.36
C LEU A 369 -8.00 -10.93 -13.02
N TRP A 370 -9.09 -11.19 -12.30
CA TRP A 370 -10.17 -12.18 -12.48
C TRP A 370 -11.14 -12.12 -13.69
N GLY A 371 -11.80 -13.29 -13.92
CA GLY A 371 -13.18 -13.48 -14.41
C GLY A 371 -13.34 -13.66 -15.93
N ASP A 372 -14.15 -14.56 -16.51
CA ASP A 372 -15.12 -15.55 -16.02
C ASP A 372 -15.65 -16.34 -17.27
N ILE A 373 -16.28 -17.49 -17.05
CA ILE A 373 -17.26 -18.17 -17.96
C ILE A 373 -16.75 -18.92 -19.21
N CYS A 374 -16.85 -20.26 -19.19
CA CYS A 374 -17.66 -21.12 -20.12
C CYS A 374 -17.16 -22.57 -20.16
N THR A 375 -17.94 -23.45 -19.55
CA THR A 375 -18.12 -24.87 -19.82
C THR A 375 -18.23 -25.14 -21.33
N GLN A 376 -17.54 -26.16 -21.87
CA GLN A 376 -18.07 -27.12 -22.86
C GLN A 376 -17.05 -28.24 -23.23
N PRO A 377 -17.54 -29.39 -23.78
CA PRO A 377 -16.91 -30.71 -23.65
C PRO A 377 -16.17 -31.23 -24.89
N LEU A 378 -15.48 -32.36 -24.68
CA LEU A 378 -14.93 -33.30 -25.66
C LEU A 378 -15.79 -33.51 -26.92
N ARG A 379 -15.19 -33.36 -28.12
CA ARG A 379 -15.56 -34.11 -29.35
C ARG A 379 -14.44 -34.11 -30.41
N THR A 380 -13.90 -35.31 -30.64
CA THR A 380 -13.60 -35.99 -31.92
C THR A 380 -13.37 -35.17 -33.21
N ARG A 381 -12.19 -35.36 -33.82
CA ARG A 381 -11.88 -35.07 -35.24
C ARG A 381 -12.42 -36.20 -36.15
N PRO A 382 -12.91 -35.89 -37.37
CA PRO A 382 -12.86 -36.82 -38.48
C PRO A 382 -11.83 -36.41 -39.55
N ALA A 383 -11.33 -37.43 -40.22
CA ALA A 383 -10.41 -37.38 -41.35
C ALA A 383 -11.10 -36.83 -42.62
N SER A 384 -10.32 -36.12 -43.45
CA SER A 384 -10.67 -35.81 -44.83
C SER A 384 -9.74 -36.60 -45.74
N SER A 385 -10.36 -37.36 -46.63
CA SER A 385 -9.77 -38.06 -47.76
C SER A 385 -9.64 -37.14 -48.97
N ALA A 386 -8.43 -37.09 -49.54
CA ALA A 386 -8.15 -36.94 -50.96
C ALA A 386 -6.79 -37.60 -51.24
#